data_AF-A0A7S3KQP3-F1
#
_entry.id   AF-A0A7S3KQP3-F1
#
_cell.length_a   1.000
_cell.length_b   1.000
_cell.length_c   1.000
_cell.angle_alpha   90.00
_cell.angle_beta   90.00
_cell.angle_gamma   90.00
#
_symmetry.space_group_name_H-M   'P 1'
#
loop_
_entity.id
_entity.type
_entity.pdbx_description
1 polymer ?
#
loop_
_entity_poly.entity_id
_entity_poly.type
_entity_poly.pdbx_seq_one_letter_code
_entity_poly.pdbx_strand_id
1 'polypeptide(L)'
;MKMHETPKLRIIDDAYYISLYETEKMKSTFECSECGSLKATEIEGAEARTKNVRYGTFKNVQPLTSEAIYILINIDAPQPLFSSVKRAITISHWSSIDVEEEYRLKNNIPALAGGFSRVAYNPHTIKYAVTELDCELPVDITELYYTDEIGNITTSNAYRGSENVEFTIQPRFPVMGGWKTYWQQGYKLPKDSYIKETGNPEEYEVSLSFSHPYDDIIAQDFEFSITLPEGATDTKIDIPFEMQSIENETVFRYLDLFGRQKIVMKRRNILERVHDKSVKVTYRLPQSSHLIKPVIVVVYMFILLFFLQQIWRCASDSGSKPKRE
;
A
#
# COMPACT_ATOMS: atom_id res chain seq x y z
N MET A 1 -7.33 -26.13 10.66
CA MET A 1 -6.01 -26.81 10.73
C MET A 1 -5.49 -26.77 12.17
N LYS A 2 -4.76 -27.79 12.63
CA LYS A 2 -4.05 -27.72 13.93
C LYS A 2 -2.74 -26.92 13.78
N MET A 3 -2.22 -26.36 14.87
CA MET A 3 -0.99 -25.54 14.88
C MET A 3 0.30 -26.29 14.48
N HIS A 4 0.32 -27.61 14.41
CA HIS A 4 1.49 -28.38 13.95
C HIS A 4 1.22 -29.13 12.65
N GLU A 5 0.05 -28.94 12.07
CA GLU A 5 -0.32 -29.55 10.80
C GLU A 5 0.12 -28.64 9.66
N THR A 6 0.67 -29.22 8.60
CA THR A 6 1.07 -28.46 7.41
C THR A 6 -0.16 -28.10 6.60
N PRO A 7 -0.36 -26.81 6.25
CA PRO A 7 -1.48 -26.41 5.42
C PRO A 7 -1.37 -27.01 4.01
N LYS A 8 -2.53 -27.31 3.43
CA LYS A 8 -2.64 -27.85 2.09
C LYS A 8 -3.48 -26.93 1.22
N LEU A 9 -2.97 -26.63 0.02
CA LEU A 9 -3.69 -25.89 -1.01
C LEU A 9 -4.09 -26.86 -2.11
N ARG A 10 -5.34 -26.74 -2.57
CA ARG A 10 -5.82 -27.44 -3.76
C ARG A 10 -5.93 -26.45 -4.90
N ILE A 11 -5.11 -26.62 -5.93
CA ILE A 11 -5.17 -25.91 -7.20
C ILE A 11 -6.00 -26.76 -8.16
N ILE A 12 -6.89 -26.10 -8.89
CA ILE A 12 -7.71 -26.68 -9.95
C ILE A 12 -7.29 -25.98 -11.22
N ASP A 13 -6.83 -26.74 -12.20
CA ASP A 13 -6.41 -26.23 -13.50
C ASP A 13 -6.76 -27.27 -14.57
N ASP A 14 -6.39 -27.03 -15.83
CA ASP A 14 -6.55 -27.98 -16.92
C ASP A 14 -5.22 -28.65 -17.29
N ALA A 15 -5.27 -29.96 -17.58
CA ALA A 15 -4.13 -30.67 -18.16
C ALA A 15 -3.78 -30.08 -19.54
N TYR A 16 -4.80 -29.58 -20.24
CA TYR A 16 -4.69 -29.03 -21.58
C TYR A 16 -4.66 -27.50 -21.59
N TYR A 17 -3.79 -26.92 -22.42
CA TYR A 17 -3.91 -25.52 -22.82
C TYR A 17 -5.12 -25.37 -23.74
N ILE A 18 -6.11 -24.58 -23.30
CA ILE A 18 -7.35 -24.35 -24.03
C ILE A 18 -7.07 -23.43 -25.24
N SER A 19 -6.70 -24.05 -26.36
CA SER A 19 -6.44 -23.37 -27.64
C SER A 19 -7.68 -23.36 -28.53
N LEU A 20 -7.90 -22.25 -29.26
CA LEU A 20 -8.91 -22.15 -30.33
C LEU A 20 -8.49 -22.88 -31.61
N TYR A 21 -7.22 -23.28 -31.70
CA TYR A 21 -6.63 -23.96 -32.86
C TYR A 21 -6.21 -25.37 -32.51
N GLU A 22 -6.18 -26.24 -33.52
CA GLU A 22 -5.61 -27.58 -33.40
C GLU A 22 -4.11 -27.48 -33.07
N THR A 23 -3.67 -28.29 -32.11
CA THR A 23 -2.27 -28.29 -31.67
C THR A 23 -1.61 -29.63 -31.98
N GLU A 24 -0.48 -29.60 -32.71
CA GLU A 24 0.23 -30.83 -33.08
C GLU A 24 0.87 -31.53 -31.87
N LYS A 25 1.44 -30.74 -30.95
CA LYS A 25 2.09 -31.23 -29.73
C LYS A 25 1.91 -30.23 -28.61
N MET A 26 1.60 -30.73 -27.42
CA MET A 26 1.49 -29.90 -26.22
C MET A 26 1.99 -30.61 -24.97
N LYS A 27 2.49 -29.81 -24.04
CA LYS A 27 3.04 -30.26 -22.77
C LYS A 27 2.80 -29.18 -21.72
N SER A 28 2.17 -29.55 -20.61
CA SER A 28 1.91 -28.67 -19.48
C SER A 28 2.84 -29.06 -18.33
N THR A 29 3.54 -28.09 -17.75
CA THR A 29 4.45 -28.33 -16.62
C THR A 29 4.09 -27.39 -15.48
N PHE A 30 3.73 -27.97 -14.35
CA PHE A 30 3.48 -27.25 -13.10
C PHE A 30 4.72 -27.39 -12.23
N GLU A 31 5.29 -26.26 -11.85
CA GLU A 31 6.49 -26.19 -11.01
C GLU A 31 6.20 -25.38 -9.76
N CYS A 32 6.69 -25.88 -8.63
CA CYS A 32 6.50 -25.26 -7.34
C CYS A 32 7.83 -25.27 -6.58
N SER A 33 8.55 -24.15 -6.70
CA SER A 33 9.91 -23.98 -6.15
C SER A 33 9.90 -23.96 -4.61
N GLU A 34 8.92 -23.27 -4.04
CA GLU A 34 8.82 -22.93 -2.60
C GLU A 34 7.69 -23.69 -1.88
N CYS A 35 7.40 -24.92 -2.29
CA CYS A 35 6.51 -25.79 -1.53
C CYS A 35 7.22 -27.05 -1.03
N GLY A 36 6.64 -27.62 0.03
CA GLY A 36 7.15 -28.85 0.63
C GLY A 36 7.00 -30.07 -0.27
N SER A 37 5.77 -30.38 -0.70
CA SER A 37 5.50 -31.51 -1.59
C SER A 37 4.22 -31.34 -2.37
N LEU A 38 4.18 -31.89 -3.58
CA LEU A 38 3.05 -31.81 -4.50
C LEU A 38 2.50 -33.22 -4.80
N LYS A 39 1.17 -33.37 -4.79
CA LYS A 39 0.43 -34.53 -5.30
C LYS A 39 -0.55 -34.07 -6.36
N ALA A 40 -0.69 -34.81 -7.46
CA ALA A 40 -1.59 -34.40 -8.53
C ALA A 40 -2.39 -35.56 -9.09
N THR A 41 -3.47 -35.26 -9.80
CA THR A 41 -4.28 -36.25 -10.51
C THR A 41 -3.42 -37.00 -11.54
N GLU A 42 -3.49 -38.32 -11.52
CA GLU A 42 -2.82 -39.20 -12.48
C GLU A 42 -3.66 -39.28 -13.75
N ILE A 43 -3.11 -38.80 -14.87
CA ILE A 43 -3.68 -38.88 -16.23
C ILE A 43 -2.68 -39.65 -17.10
N GLU A 44 -3.12 -40.23 -18.22
CA GLU A 44 -2.20 -40.84 -19.19
C GLU A 44 -1.14 -39.83 -19.67
N GLY A 45 0.13 -40.18 -19.47
CA GLY A 45 1.25 -39.26 -19.75
C GLY A 45 1.54 -38.26 -18.63
N ALA A 46 0.99 -38.44 -17.43
CA ALA A 46 1.38 -37.66 -16.26
C ALA A 46 2.70 -38.19 -15.66
N GLU A 47 3.70 -37.31 -15.55
CA GLU A 47 4.93 -37.56 -14.80
C GLU A 47 4.96 -36.65 -13.57
N ALA A 48 4.63 -37.22 -12.41
CA ALA A 48 4.74 -36.52 -11.15
C ALA A 48 6.12 -36.74 -10.51
N ARG A 49 6.77 -35.65 -10.08
CA ARG A 49 7.91 -35.67 -9.15
C ARG A 49 7.58 -34.82 -7.93
N THR A 50 8.47 -34.80 -6.93
CA THR A 50 8.21 -34.20 -5.61
C THR A 50 7.76 -32.72 -5.65
N LYS A 51 8.30 -31.92 -6.58
CA LYS A 51 8.04 -30.47 -6.71
C LYS A 51 7.53 -30.03 -8.08
N ASN A 52 7.36 -30.97 -9.01
CA ASN A 52 6.86 -30.67 -10.34
C ASN A 52 5.97 -31.78 -10.85
N VAL A 53 4.97 -31.40 -11.65
CA VAL A 53 4.09 -32.35 -12.34
C VAL A 53 4.01 -31.95 -13.79
N ARG A 54 4.19 -32.95 -14.66
CA ARG A 54 4.13 -32.78 -16.09
C ARG A 54 2.95 -33.57 -16.61
N TYR A 55 2.18 -32.95 -17.49
CA TYR A 55 1.10 -33.59 -18.25
C TYR A 55 1.45 -33.58 -19.74
N GLY A 56 1.32 -34.74 -20.37
CA GLY A 56 1.65 -34.95 -21.78
C GLY A 56 3.00 -35.64 -21.99
N THR A 57 3.51 -35.77 -23.21
CA THR A 57 3.22 -34.95 -24.39
C THR A 57 1.98 -35.45 -25.15
N PHE A 58 0.94 -34.63 -25.23
CA PHE A 58 -0.25 -34.93 -26.04
C PHE A 58 0.00 -34.54 -27.51
N LYS A 59 -0.56 -35.31 -28.45
CA LYS A 59 -0.39 -35.10 -29.90
C LYS A 59 -1.74 -34.90 -30.58
N ASN A 60 -1.79 -34.04 -31.59
CA ASN A 60 -2.98 -33.75 -32.41
C ASN A 60 -4.23 -33.46 -31.57
N VAL A 61 -4.11 -32.49 -30.66
CA VAL A 61 -5.20 -32.13 -29.75
C VAL A 61 -6.15 -31.17 -30.45
N GLN A 62 -7.43 -31.53 -30.41
CA GLN A 62 -8.52 -30.76 -31.02
C GLN A 62 -8.70 -29.39 -30.32
N PRO A 63 -9.22 -28.38 -31.04
CA PRO A 63 -9.58 -27.10 -30.44
C PRO A 63 -10.50 -27.26 -29.23
N LEU A 64 -10.30 -26.44 -28.20
CA LEU A 64 -11.13 -26.38 -26.99
C LEU A 64 -11.22 -27.70 -26.18
N THR A 65 -10.23 -28.59 -26.31
CA THR A 65 -10.10 -29.77 -25.45
C THR A 65 -9.74 -29.35 -24.02
N SER A 66 -10.45 -29.89 -23.02
CA SER A 66 -10.24 -29.60 -21.59
C SER A 66 -10.37 -30.88 -20.77
N GLU A 67 -9.54 -31.00 -19.75
CA GLU A 67 -9.56 -32.09 -18.76
C GLU A 67 -9.02 -31.53 -17.44
N ALA A 68 -9.91 -31.42 -16.46
CA ALA A 68 -9.60 -30.80 -15.19
C ALA A 68 -8.64 -31.67 -14.36
N ILE A 69 -7.58 -31.05 -13.84
CA ILE A 69 -6.60 -31.64 -12.94
C ILE A 69 -6.70 -31.01 -11.56
N TYR A 70 -6.42 -31.83 -10.54
CA TYR A 70 -6.34 -31.40 -9.16
C TYR A 70 -4.91 -31.55 -8.67
N ILE A 71 -4.32 -30.44 -8.25
CA ILE A 71 -2.97 -30.40 -7.70
C ILE A 71 -3.08 -30.02 -6.22
N LEU A 72 -2.65 -30.91 -5.34
CA LEU A 72 -2.60 -30.71 -3.89
C LEU A 72 -1.15 -30.38 -3.48
N ILE A 73 -0.95 -29.20 -2.92
CA ILE A 73 0.36 -28.70 -2.50
C ILE A 73 0.39 -28.56 -0.98
N ASN A 74 1.42 -29.10 -0.34
CA ASN A 74 1.73 -28.80 1.06
C ASN A 74 2.51 -27.48 1.11
N ILE A 75 1.93 -26.45 1.73
CA ILE A 75 2.52 -25.12 1.87
C ILE A 75 3.40 -25.09 3.12
N ASP A 76 4.65 -24.65 2.97
CA ASP A 76 5.63 -24.45 4.05
C ASP A 76 6.00 -22.97 4.27
N ALA A 77 5.28 -22.03 3.67
CA ALA A 77 5.42 -20.58 3.80
C ALA A 77 4.08 -19.92 4.18
N PRO A 78 4.05 -18.69 4.72
CA PRO A 78 2.79 -17.98 4.88
C PRO A 78 2.17 -17.62 3.51
N GLN A 79 0.89 -17.28 3.47
CA GLN A 79 0.23 -16.77 2.26
C GLN A 79 -0.38 -15.40 2.56
N PRO A 80 0.45 -14.37 2.76
CA PRO A 80 -0.03 -13.02 3.03
C PRO A 80 -0.85 -12.49 1.84
N LEU A 81 -1.93 -11.79 2.15
CA LEU A 81 -2.79 -11.14 1.18
C LEU A 81 -3.28 -9.82 1.75
N PHE A 82 -3.04 -8.70 1.05
CA PHE A 82 -3.65 -7.45 1.43
C PHE A 82 -5.11 -7.44 0.97
N SER A 83 -6.02 -7.49 1.95
CA SER A 83 -7.45 -7.34 1.69
C SER A 83 -7.76 -5.92 1.19
N SER A 84 -7.06 -4.93 1.74
CA SER A 84 -7.13 -3.55 1.26
C SER A 84 -5.84 -2.82 1.58
N VAL A 85 -5.39 -2.00 0.62
CA VAL A 85 -4.29 -1.06 0.79
C VAL A 85 -4.78 0.32 0.41
N LYS A 86 -4.49 1.31 1.25
CA LYS A 86 -4.69 2.72 0.93
C LYS A 86 -3.35 3.41 0.92
N ARG A 87 -2.99 4.06 -0.18
CA ARG A 87 -1.78 4.86 -0.30
C ARG A 87 -2.19 6.29 -0.61
N ALA A 88 -1.93 7.20 0.32
CA ALA A 88 -2.27 8.61 0.25
C ALA A 88 -1.00 9.44 0.18
N ILE A 89 -0.88 10.24 -0.88
CA ILE A 89 0.25 11.15 -1.06
C ILE A 89 -0.26 12.58 -0.94
N THR A 90 0.36 13.37 -0.08
CA THR A 90 0.06 14.79 0.08
C THR A 90 1.25 15.62 -0.37
N ILE A 91 1.04 16.46 -1.38
CA ILE A 91 2.08 17.31 -1.94
C ILE A 91 2.05 18.67 -1.24
N SER A 92 3.18 19.08 -0.66
CA SER A 92 3.36 20.39 -0.04
C SER A 92 4.60 21.09 -0.56
N HIS A 93 4.43 22.31 -1.06
CA HIS A 93 5.57 23.17 -1.46
C HIS A 93 6.30 23.81 -0.27
N TRP A 94 5.64 23.87 0.89
CA TRP A 94 6.16 24.48 2.11
C TRP A 94 7.02 23.54 2.95
N SER A 95 6.75 22.23 2.88
CA SER A 95 7.42 21.22 3.70
C SER A 95 7.94 20.11 2.75
N SER A 96 7.32 18.94 2.81
CA SER A 96 7.69 17.74 2.07
C SER A 96 6.52 17.19 1.27
N ILE A 97 6.77 16.12 0.52
CA ILE A 97 5.71 15.23 0.07
C ILE A 97 5.53 14.18 1.16
N ASP A 98 4.33 14.11 1.72
CA ASP A 98 3.99 13.15 2.78
C ASP A 98 3.34 11.93 2.14
N VAL A 99 3.87 10.73 2.41
CA VAL A 99 3.30 9.45 1.98
C VAL A 99 2.77 8.72 3.21
N GLU A 100 1.48 8.40 3.19
CA GLU A 100 0.78 7.67 4.25
C GLU A 100 0.14 6.42 3.63
N GLU A 101 0.38 5.28 4.25
CA GLU A 101 -0.07 3.99 3.76
C GLU A 101 -0.77 3.21 4.86
N GLU A 102 -1.91 2.62 4.52
CA GLU A 102 -2.67 1.75 5.40
C GLU A 102 -2.80 0.36 4.80
N TYR A 103 -2.46 -0.65 5.59
CA TYR A 103 -2.46 -2.05 5.15
C TYR A 103 -3.41 -2.88 5.99
N ARG A 104 -4.32 -3.59 5.32
CA ARG A 104 -5.15 -4.65 5.92
C ARG A 104 -4.68 -5.99 5.41
N LEU A 105 -3.84 -6.66 6.19
CA LEU A 105 -3.28 -7.96 5.85
C LEU A 105 -4.15 -9.10 6.41
N LYS A 106 -4.30 -10.15 5.61
CA LYS A 106 -4.86 -11.44 6.03
C LYS A 106 -3.88 -12.55 5.63
N ASN A 107 -3.58 -13.48 6.53
CA ASN A 107 -2.88 -14.69 6.15
C ASN A 107 -3.89 -15.70 5.56
N ASN A 108 -3.83 -15.90 4.24
CA ASN A 108 -4.80 -16.66 3.46
C ASN A 108 -4.56 -18.19 3.49
N ILE A 109 -4.30 -18.70 4.68
CA ILE A 109 -4.13 -20.12 4.99
C ILE A 109 -5.34 -20.59 5.82
N PRO A 110 -5.71 -21.90 5.80
CA PRO A 110 -6.82 -22.40 6.60
C PRO A 110 -6.73 -21.98 8.07
N ALA A 111 -7.86 -21.51 8.60
CA ALA A 111 -7.95 -21.06 9.98
C ALA A 111 -7.57 -22.16 10.98
N LEU A 112 -7.01 -21.74 12.11
CA LEU A 112 -6.77 -22.63 13.23
C LEU A 112 -8.11 -23.19 13.73
N ALA A 113 -8.22 -24.52 13.80
CA ALA A 113 -9.44 -25.19 14.26
C ALA A 113 -9.59 -25.16 15.80
N GLY A 114 -8.51 -24.87 16.52
CA GLY A 114 -8.47 -24.73 17.97
C GLY A 114 -7.81 -23.43 18.40
N GLY A 115 -7.61 -23.26 19.70
CA GLY A 115 -6.96 -22.08 20.26
C GLY A 115 -5.48 -21.95 19.89
N PHE A 116 -4.98 -20.72 19.96
CA PHE A 116 -3.55 -20.44 19.88
C PHE A 116 -2.90 -20.68 21.25
N SER A 117 -1.81 -21.45 21.28
CA SER A 117 -0.98 -21.63 22.48
C SER A 117 0.44 -21.14 22.21
N ARG A 118 0.88 -20.11 22.96
CA ARG A 118 2.25 -19.58 22.85
C ARG A 118 3.30 -20.62 23.24
N VAL A 119 2.98 -21.48 24.22
CA VAL A 119 3.87 -22.57 24.67
C VAL A 119 4.03 -23.64 23.59
N ALA A 120 2.99 -23.89 22.79
CA ALA A 120 3.10 -24.79 21.65
C ALA A 120 3.81 -24.12 20.47
N TYR A 121 3.61 -22.81 20.28
CA TYR A 121 4.19 -22.01 19.21
C TYR A 121 5.71 -21.86 19.36
N ASN A 122 6.20 -21.32 20.48
CA ASN A 122 7.61 -20.96 20.65
C ASN A 122 8.64 -22.08 20.40
N PRO A 123 8.44 -23.34 20.83
CA PRO A 123 9.41 -24.41 20.59
C PRO A 123 9.40 -24.92 19.15
N HIS A 124 8.38 -24.58 18.34
CA HIS A 124 8.26 -25.00 16.96
C HIS A 124 8.46 -23.81 16.03
N THR A 125 9.35 -23.93 15.04
CA THR A 125 9.44 -22.95 13.97
C THR A 125 8.24 -23.11 13.04
N ILE A 126 7.10 -22.51 13.41
CA ILE A 126 5.89 -22.53 12.60
C ILE A 126 6.09 -21.58 11.42
N LYS A 127 6.43 -22.17 10.27
CA LYS A 127 6.83 -21.43 9.07
C LYS A 127 5.70 -20.71 8.34
N TYR A 128 4.45 -21.10 8.56
CA TYR A 128 3.30 -20.57 7.83
C TYR A 128 2.61 -19.39 8.54
N ALA A 129 3.18 -18.90 9.65
CA ALA A 129 2.75 -17.67 10.29
C ALA A 129 3.51 -16.49 9.69
N VAL A 130 2.85 -15.35 9.48
CA VAL A 130 3.56 -14.11 9.13
C VAL A 130 4.12 -13.52 10.42
N THR A 131 5.44 -13.56 10.56
CA THR A 131 6.16 -12.97 11.70
C THR A 131 6.85 -11.67 11.33
N GLU A 132 7.24 -11.55 10.07
CA GLU A 132 8.07 -10.48 9.54
C GLU A 132 7.65 -10.20 8.10
N LEU A 133 7.76 -8.93 7.70
CA LEU A 133 7.49 -8.47 6.36
C LEU A 133 8.55 -7.44 6.00
N ASP A 134 9.15 -7.63 4.82
CA ASP A 134 10.19 -6.77 4.29
C ASP A 134 9.66 -5.97 3.10
N CYS A 135 10.11 -4.74 2.99
CA CYS A 135 9.83 -3.86 1.87
C CYS A 135 10.99 -2.91 1.62
N GLU A 136 11.06 -2.40 0.39
CA GLU A 136 12.07 -1.43 -0.01
C GLU A 136 11.44 -0.04 -0.18
N LEU A 137 12.02 0.95 0.47
CA LEU A 137 11.57 2.34 0.39
C LEU A 137 12.64 3.21 -0.30
N PRO A 138 12.27 4.39 -0.86
CA PRO A 138 13.25 5.29 -1.46
C PRO A 138 14.37 5.70 -0.49
N VAL A 139 15.60 5.84 -0.97
CA VAL A 139 16.78 6.13 -0.12
C VAL A 139 16.71 7.48 0.60
N ASP A 140 15.99 8.44 0.04
CA ASP A 140 15.91 9.81 0.51
C ASP A 140 14.75 10.09 1.47
N ILE A 141 14.03 9.04 1.90
CA ILE A 141 12.94 9.19 2.88
C ILE A 141 13.41 9.76 4.22
N THR A 142 12.49 10.41 4.93
CA THR A 142 12.66 10.93 6.29
C THR A 142 11.41 10.69 7.12
N GLU A 143 11.50 10.79 8.44
CA GLU A 143 10.35 10.67 9.37
C GLU A 143 9.50 9.39 9.16
N LEU A 144 10.17 8.25 8.94
CA LEU A 144 9.51 6.96 8.83
C LEU A 144 8.84 6.58 10.16
N TYR A 145 7.57 6.17 10.11
CA TYR A 145 6.83 5.68 11.26
C TYR A 145 6.06 4.39 10.96
N TYR A 146 5.79 3.63 12.01
CA TYR A 146 5.06 2.36 11.96
C TYR A 146 4.15 2.22 13.17
N THR A 147 2.84 2.21 12.92
CA THR A 147 1.81 2.33 13.95
C THR A 147 0.62 1.43 13.65
N ASP A 148 -0.19 1.15 14.66
CA ASP A 148 -1.53 0.57 14.51
C ASP A 148 -2.59 1.43 15.19
N GLU A 149 -3.84 0.96 15.22
CA GLU A 149 -4.98 1.68 15.81
C GLU A 149 -4.77 2.03 17.30
N ILE A 150 -3.92 1.28 18.00
CA ILE A 150 -3.64 1.46 19.43
C ILE A 150 -2.29 2.14 19.69
N GLY A 151 -1.59 2.58 18.65
CA GLY A 151 -0.40 3.44 18.74
C GLY A 151 0.84 2.83 18.12
N ASN A 152 2.00 3.23 18.64
CA ASN A 152 3.28 2.86 18.03
C ASN A 152 3.58 1.36 18.17
N ILE A 153 4.18 0.79 17.13
CA ILE A 153 4.77 -0.55 17.16
C ILE A 153 6.29 -0.36 17.06
N THR A 154 7.02 -0.80 18.09
CA THR A 154 8.48 -0.61 18.16
C THR A 154 9.26 -1.75 17.49
N THR A 155 8.60 -2.83 17.10
CA THR A 155 9.19 -4.01 16.46
C THR A 155 9.32 -3.78 14.95
N SER A 156 10.23 -2.89 14.58
CA SER A 156 10.58 -2.58 13.19
C SER A 156 12.07 -2.27 13.08
N ASN A 157 12.69 -2.57 11.95
CA ASN A 157 14.06 -2.24 11.64
C ASN A 157 14.12 -1.53 10.28
N ALA A 158 14.87 -0.44 10.20
CA ALA A 158 15.08 0.31 8.97
C ALA A 158 16.57 0.50 8.74
N TYR A 159 17.09 0.00 7.64
CA TYR A 159 18.48 0.12 7.24
C TYR A 159 18.59 0.93 5.96
N ARG A 160 19.28 2.07 6.01
CA ARG A 160 19.50 2.93 4.83
C ARG A 160 20.73 2.45 4.08
N GLY A 161 20.51 1.83 2.92
CA GLY A 161 21.54 1.45 1.98
C GLY A 161 21.94 2.60 1.04
N SER A 162 22.64 2.26 -0.05
CA SER A 162 23.04 3.22 -1.08
C SER A 162 21.91 3.54 -2.08
N GLU A 163 21.02 2.59 -2.33
CA GLU A 163 19.97 2.69 -3.36
C GLU A 163 18.56 2.78 -2.76
N ASN A 164 18.33 2.13 -1.62
CA ASN A 164 17.03 2.02 -0.96
C ASN A 164 17.18 2.06 0.57
N VAL A 165 16.05 2.17 1.26
CA VAL A 165 15.93 1.86 2.69
C VAL A 165 15.23 0.51 2.80
N GLU A 166 15.94 -0.50 3.28
CA GLU A 166 15.37 -1.79 3.65
C GLU A 166 14.55 -1.60 4.93
N PHE A 167 13.25 -1.87 4.84
CA PHE A 167 12.33 -1.70 5.96
C PHE A 167 11.63 -3.01 6.30
N THR A 168 11.99 -3.52 7.48
CA THR A 168 11.48 -4.76 8.04
C THR A 168 10.51 -4.45 9.17
N ILE A 169 9.28 -4.95 9.08
CA ILE A 169 8.27 -4.80 10.13
C ILE A 169 7.89 -6.15 10.73
N GLN A 170 7.63 -6.14 12.03
CA GLN A 170 7.13 -7.30 12.76
C GLN A 170 5.80 -6.94 13.43
N PRO A 171 4.68 -7.57 13.00
CA PRO A 171 3.39 -7.37 13.65
C PRO A 171 3.41 -7.74 15.14
N ARG A 172 2.50 -7.17 15.94
CA ARG A 172 2.42 -7.42 17.41
C ARG A 172 2.24 -8.89 17.79
N PHE A 173 1.74 -9.71 16.87
CA PHE A 173 1.55 -11.15 17.05
C PHE A 173 1.81 -11.87 15.73
N PRO A 174 2.25 -13.15 15.77
CA PRO A 174 2.41 -13.94 14.56
C PRO A 174 1.04 -14.13 13.90
N VAL A 175 0.88 -13.67 12.66
CA VAL A 175 -0.40 -13.73 11.95
C VAL A 175 -0.59 -15.15 11.43
N MET A 176 -1.31 -15.96 12.20
CA MET A 176 -1.65 -17.34 11.86
C MET A 176 -2.69 -17.41 10.73
N GLY A 177 -2.90 -18.61 10.17
CA GLY A 177 -3.92 -18.82 9.14
C GLY A 177 -5.30 -18.29 9.54
N GLY A 178 -5.91 -17.51 8.66
CA GLY A 178 -7.21 -16.87 8.86
C GLY A 178 -7.20 -15.60 9.72
N TRP A 179 -6.09 -15.28 10.39
CA TRP A 179 -5.96 -14.04 11.16
C TRP A 179 -5.75 -12.85 10.25
N LYS A 180 -6.10 -11.68 10.79
CA LYS A 180 -5.96 -10.38 10.13
C LYS A 180 -5.14 -9.47 11.02
N THR A 181 -4.38 -8.59 10.40
CA THR A 181 -3.68 -7.49 11.08
C THR A 181 -3.85 -6.22 10.27
N TYR A 182 -3.70 -5.10 10.95
CA TYR A 182 -3.74 -3.77 10.37
C TYR A 182 -2.56 -2.96 10.88
N TRP A 183 -1.99 -2.13 10.00
CA TRP A 183 -1.04 -1.11 10.40
C TRP A 183 -1.12 0.08 9.44
N GLN A 184 -0.57 1.19 9.92
CA GLN A 184 -0.26 2.36 9.14
C GLN A 184 1.25 2.57 9.16
N GLN A 185 1.81 2.89 8.00
CA GLN A 185 3.17 3.35 7.88
C GLN A 185 3.19 4.61 7.02
N GLY A 186 4.18 5.45 7.24
CA GLY A 186 4.34 6.63 6.41
C GLY A 186 5.72 7.22 6.55
N TYR A 187 6.05 8.06 5.60
CA TYR A 187 7.36 8.69 5.47
C TYR A 187 7.25 9.95 4.62
N LYS A 188 8.29 10.78 4.69
CA LYS A 188 8.40 12.03 3.95
C LYS A 188 9.46 11.94 2.87
N LEU A 189 9.12 12.45 1.69
CA LEU A 189 10.02 12.61 0.57
C LEU A 189 10.46 14.08 0.44
N PRO A 190 11.75 14.35 0.16
CA PRO A 190 12.24 15.71 -0.03
C PRO A 190 11.66 16.33 -1.30
N LYS A 191 10.97 17.47 -1.16
CA LYS A 191 10.26 18.09 -2.30
C LYS A 191 11.16 18.39 -3.50
N ASP A 192 12.42 18.77 -3.27
CA ASP A 192 13.34 19.23 -4.32
C ASP A 192 13.76 18.09 -5.26
N SER A 193 13.68 16.84 -4.81
CA SER A 193 13.98 15.65 -5.63
C SER A 193 12.80 15.25 -6.53
N TYR A 194 11.57 15.49 -6.09
CA TYR A 194 10.36 14.93 -6.71
C TYR A 194 9.46 15.96 -7.41
N ILE A 195 9.50 17.23 -6.99
CA ILE A 195 8.74 18.32 -7.61
C ILE A 195 9.66 19.06 -8.56
N LYS A 196 9.34 19.01 -9.85
CA LYS A 196 10.11 19.68 -10.90
C LYS A 196 9.29 20.83 -11.49
N GLU A 197 9.94 21.98 -11.63
CA GLU A 197 9.40 23.06 -12.45
C GLU A 197 9.49 22.67 -13.92
N THR A 198 8.40 22.83 -14.65
CA THR A 198 8.41 22.69 -16.10
C THR A 198 8.99 23.94 -16.76
N GLY A 199 9.11 23.95 -18.09
CA GLY A 199 9.60 25.14 -18.81
C GLY A 199 8.71 26.39 -18.68
N ASN A 200 7.48 26.24 -18.17
CA ASN A 200 6.58 27.34 -17.90
C ASN A 200 6.64 27.77 -16.42
N PRO A 201 6.70 29.08 -16.14
CA PRO A 201 6.61 29.57 -14.76
C PRO A 201 5.26 29.16 -14.15
N GLU A 202 5.29 28.76 -12.88
CA GLU A 202 4.12 28.30 -12.09
C GLU A 202 3.56 26.91 -12.44
N GLU A 203 4.16 26.17 -13.38
CA GLU A 203 3.73 24.81 -13.73
C GLU A 203 4.72 23.78 -13.20
N TYR A 204 4.20 22.85 -12.39
CA TYR A 204 4.97 21.85 -11.65
C TYR A 204 4.58 20.44 -12.09
N GLU A 205 5.58 19.57 -12.22
CA GLU A 205 5.42 18.14 -12.48
C GLU A 205 5.93 17.33 -11.28
N VAL A 206 5.15 16.32 -10.88
CA VAL A 206 5.50 15.37 -9.82
C VAL A 206 5.33 13.95 -10.35
N SER A 207 6.36 13.13 -10.20
CA SER A 207 6.36 11.71 -10.61
C SER A 207 6.61 10.82 -9.40
N LEU A 208 5.67 9.94 -9.06
CA LEU A 208 5.70 9.11 -7.86
C LEU A 208 5.28 7.67 -8.20
N SER A 209 5.87 6.67 -7.52
CA SER A 209 5.46 5.27 -7.72
C SER A 209 4.01 5.06 -7.25
N PHE A 210 3.24 4.39 -8.09
CA PHE A 210 1.83 4.10 -7.86
C PHE A 210 1.59 3.09 -6.75
N SER A 211 2.38 2.03 -6.73
CA SER A 211 2.06 0.79 -6.05
C SER A 211 2.76 0.72 -4.68
N HIS A 212 2.48 -0.33 -3.88
CA HIS A 212 2.97 -0.49 -2.51
C HIS A 212 4.34 -1.20 -2.44
N PRO A 213 5.20 -0.91 -1.47
CA PRO A 213 6.61 -1.36 -1.47
C PRO A 213 6.83 -2.85 -1.15
N TYR A 214 5.77 -3.66 -1.01
CA TYR A 214 5.84 -5.10 -0.77
C TYR A 214 5.74 -5.91 -2.07
N ASP A 215 6.84 -6.50 -2.51
CA ASP A 215 6.96 -7.14 -3.83
C ASP A 215 6.06 -8.35 -4.06
N ASP A 216 5.97 -9.22 -3.06
CA ASP A 216 5.38 -10.57 -3.20
C ASP A 216 3.96 -10.68 -2.63
N ILE A 217 3.31 -9.55 -2.30
CA ILE A 217 1.98 -9.54 -1.69
C ILE A 217 0.99 -8.86 -2.63
N ILE A 218 -0.10 -9.57 -2.94
CA ILE A 218 -1.17 -9.01 -3.77
C ILE A 218 -2.10 -8.15 -2.91
N ALA A 219 -2.44 -6.96 -3.43
CA ALA A 219 -3.52 -6.11 -2.93
C ALA A 219 -4.82 -6.36 -3.69
N GLN A 220 -5.82 -6.90 -3.00
CA GLN A 220 -7.14 -7.17 -3.57
C GLN A 220 -7.88 -5.87 -3.92
N ASP A 221 -8.00 -4.96 -2.95
CA ASP A 221 -8.55 -3.62 -3.15
C ASP A 221 -7.45 -2.59 -2.88
N PHE A 222 -7.08 -1.82 -3.91
CA PHE A 222 -6.05 -0.78 -3.85
C PHE A 222 -6.66 0.60 -4.09
N GLU A 223 -6.50 1.50 -3.14
CA GLU A 223 -6.91 2.90 -3.24
C GLU A 223 -5.68 3.78 -3.20
N PHE A 224 -5.43 4.49 -4.30
CA PHE A 224 -4.36 5.46 -4.41
C PHE A 224 -4.95 6.85 -4.43
N SER A 225 -4.46 7.75 -3.58
CA SER A 225 -4.93 9.12 -3.56
C SER A 225 -3.80 10.12 -3.57
N ILE A 226 -3.98 11.20 -4.33
CA ILE A 226 -3.04 12.31 -4.41
C ILE A 226 -3.76 13.58 -3.99
N THR A 227 -3.27 14.25 -2.96
CA THR A 227 -3.75 15.54 -2.49
C THR A 227 -2.79 16.63 -2.95
N LEU A 228 -3.30 17.54 -3.78
CA LEU A 228 -2.55 18.65 -4.34
C LEU A 228 -2.46 19.83 -3.36
N PRO A 229 -1.47 20.72 -3.53
CA PRO A 229 -1.40 21.94 -2.74
C PRO A 229 -2.64 22.83 -2.97
N GLU A 230 -2.99 23.61 -1.94
CA GLU A 230 -4.08 24.57 -2.03
C GLU A 230 -3.79 25.64 -3.10
N GLY A 231 -4.78 25.96 -3.93
CA GLY A 231 -4.62 26.88 -5.06
C GLY A 231 -4.04 26.25 -6.33
N ALA A 232 -3.86 24.92 -6.37
CA ALA A 232 -3.52 24.20 -7.59
C ALA A 232 -4.66 24.27 -8.63
N THR A 233 -4.29 24.52 -9.88
CA THR A 233 -5.19 24.66 -11.04
C THR A 233 -4.65 23.85 -12.22
N ASP A 234 -5.46 23.67 -13.28
CA ASP A 234 -5.06 22.99 -14.53
C ASP A 234 -4.41 21.62 -14.33
N THR A 235 -5.06 20.77 -13.53
CA THR A 235 -4.51 19.47 -13.11
C THR A 235 -4.62 18.43 -14.22
N LYS A 236 -3.48 17.82 -14.57
CA LYS A 236 -3.37 16.73 -15.55
C LYS A 236 -2.68 15.55 -14.88
N ILE A 237 -3.24 14.36 -15.07
CA ILE A 237 -2.70 13.12 -14.51
C ILE A 237 -2.43 12.17 -15.67
N ASP A 238 -1.20 11.70 -15.75
CA ASP A 238 -0.80 10.65 -16.67
C ASP A 238 -0.66 9.34 -15.87
N ILE A 239 -1.54 8.40 -16.16
CA ILE A 239 -1.66 7.11 -15.47
C ILE A 239 -1.33 6.02 -16.48
N PRO A 240 -0.33 5.16 -16.20
CA PRO A 240 0.16 4.19 -17.19
C PRO A 240 -0.67 2.89 -17.29
N PHE A 241 -1.85 2.84 -16.67
CA PHE A 241 -2.77 1.69 -16.67
C PHE A 241 -4.22 2.15 -16.48
N GLU A 242 -5.15 1.31 -16.92
CA GLU A 242 -6.58 1.58 -16.80
C GLU A 242 -7.04 1.53 -15.34
N MET A 243 -7.78 2.55 -14.90
CA MET A 243 -8.35 2.62 -13.56
C MET A 243 -9.79 2.15 -13.55
N GLN A 244 -10.24 1.55 -12.44
CA GLN A 244 -11.64 1.18 -12.29
C GLN A 244 -12.51 2.41 -12.01
N SER A 245 -12.01 3.32 -11.17
CA SER A 245 -12.67 4.60 -10.88
C SER A 245 -11.66 5.68 -10.57
N ILE A 246 -11.99 6.91 -10.96
CA ILE A 246 -11.25 8.13 -10.63
C ILE A 246 -12.27 9.12 -10.08
N GLU A 247 -12.10 9.50 -8.83
CA GLU A 247 -13.01 10.39 -8.08
C GLU A 247 -12.23 11.64 -7.64
N ASN A 248 -12.82 12.81 -7.84
CA ASN A 248 -12.26 14.07 -7.37
C ASN A 248 -12.99 14.48 -6.08
N GLU A 249 -12.23 14.63 -5.01
CA GLU A 249 -12.69 15.05 -3.69
C GLU A 249 -12.04 16.39 -3.31
N THR A 250 -12.63 17.09 -2.33
CA THR A 250 -12.03 18.27 -1.72
C THR A 250 -11.80 17.98 -0.24
N VAL A 251 -10.57 18.19 0.22
CA VAL A 251 -10.17 17.94 1.61
C VAL A 251 -9.61 19.21 2.24
N PHE A 252 -9.95 19.44 3.50
CA PHE A 252 -9.43 20.56 4.29
C PHE A 252 -8.42 20.04 5.30
N ARG A 253 -7.21 20.58 5.30
CA ARG A 253 -6.18 20.39 6.33
C ARG A 253 -5.96 21.68 7.12
N TYR A 254 -5.03 21.64 8.07
CA TYR A 254 -4.64 22.82 8.86
C TYR A 254 -4.22 23.98 7.95
N LEU A 255 -4.72 25.18 8.30
CA LEU A 255 -4.45 26.44 7.59
C LEU A 255 -4.91 26.46 6.12
N ASP A 256 -5.86 25.60 5.73
CA ASP A 256 -6.52 25.67 4.43
C ASP A 256 -7.80 26.52 4.52
N LEU A 257 -8.06 27.36 3.52
CA LEU A 257 -9.29 28.16 3.41
C LEU A 257 -10.23 27.66 2.32
N PHE A 258 -9.68 27.36 1.15
CA PHE A 258 -10.46 27.00 -0.05
C PHE A 258 -10.55 25.48 -0.25
N GLY A 259 -9.76 24.72 0.52
CA GLY A 259 -9.64 23.27 0.40
C GLY A 259 -8.63 22.85 -0.67
N ARG A 260 -8.22 21.59 -0.60
CA ARG A 260 -7.27 20.97 -1.51
C ARG A 260 -7.98 19.96 -2.40
N GLN A 261 -7.60 19.92 -3.67
CA GLN A 261 -8.06 18.88 -4.58
C GLN A 261 -7.37 17.56 -4.19
N LYS A 262 -8.19 16.54 -3.88
CA LYS A 262 -7.74 15.17 -3.66
C LYS A 262 -8.29 14.30 -4.78
N ILE A 263 -7.42 13.57 -5.45
CA ILE A 263 -7.80 12.70 -6.56
C ILE A 263 -7.64 11.27 -6.09
N VAL A 264 -8.73 10.51 -6.09
CA VAL A 264 -8.81 9.15 -5.58
C VAL A 264 -8.97 8.19 -6.75
N MET A 265 -8.08 7.22 -6.85
CA MET A 265 -8.04 6.21 -7.88
C MET A 265 -8.18 4.83 -7.23
N LYS A 266 -9.11 4.01 -7.71
CA LYS A 266 -9.34 2.66 -7.18
C LYS A 266 -9.06 1.61 -8.26
N ARG A 267 -8.41 0.53 -7.85
CA ARG A 267 -8.12 -0.63 -8.69
C ARG A 267 -8.05 -1.89 -7.85
N ARG A 268 -8.26 -3.04 -8.48
CA ARG A 268 -8.17 -4.36 -7.83
C ARG A 268 -6.99 -5.17 -8.33
N ASN A 269 -6.55 -6.11 -7.51
CA ASN A 269 -5.48 -7.08 -7.82
C ASN A 269 -4.18 -6.41 -8.28
N ILE A 270 -3.68 -5.48 -7.45
CA ILE A 270 -2.38 -4.86 -7.65
C ILE A 270 -1.30 -5.76 -7.07
N LEU A 271 -0.20 -5.88 -7.80
CA LEU A 271 1.02 -6.56 -7.39
C LEU A 271 2.18 -5.67 -7.83
N GLU A 272 3.05 -5.33 -6.89
CA GLU A 272 4.15 -4.38 -7.09
C GLU A 272 5.02 -4.76 -8.29
N ARG A 273 5.49 -6.01 -8.34
CA ARG A 273 6.35 -6.52 -9.41
C ARG A 273 5.82 -6.34 -10.84
N VAL A 274 4.50 -6.20 -11.00
CA VAL A 274 3.83 -6.02 -12.31
C VAL A 274 3.37 -4.57 -12.51
N HIS A 275 3.07 -3.86 -11.42
CA HIS A 275 2.45 -2.54 -11.43
C HIS A 275 3.34 -1.43 -10.85
N ASP A 276 4.64 -1.66 -10.69
CA ASP A 276 5.64 -0.64 -10.36
C ASP A 276 5.86 0.30 -11.56
N LYS A 277 4.92 1.23 -11.72
CA LYS A 277 5.01 2.33 -12.68
C LYS A 277 4.71 3.63 -11.96
N SER A 278 5.38 4.70 -12.38
CA SER A 278 5.13 6.02 -11.82
C SER A 278 3.86 6.65 -12.38
N VAL A 279 3.09 7.31 -11.51
CA VAL A 279 2.04 8.26 -11.90
C VAL A 279 2.66 9.64 -11.98
N LYS A 280 2.40 10.34 -13.09
CA LYS A 280 2.83 11.73 -13.26
C LYS A 280 1.64 12.66 -13.09
N VAL A 281 1.85 13.73 -12.33
CA VAL A 281 0.86 14.76 -12.10
C VAL A 281 1.46 16.11 -12.44
N THR A 282 0.82 16.81 -13.35
CA THR A 282 1.15 18.18 -13.72
C THR A 282 0.07 19.10 -13.19
N TYR A 283 0.46 20.19 -12.54
CA TYR A 283 -0.48 21.19 -12.04
C TYR A 283 0.16 22.57 -12.06
N ARG A 284 -0.71 23.59 -12.16
CA ARG A 284 -0.30 24.99 -12.07
C ARG A 284 -0.57 25.54 -10.68
N LEU A 285 0.44 26.15 -10.07
CA LEU A 285 0.34 26.79 -8.75
C LEU A 285 0.83 28.25 -8.82
N PRO A 286 -0.08 29.24 -8.78
CA PRO A 286 0.28 30.65 -8.80
C PRO A 286 1.18 31.05 -7.63
N GLN A 287 2.11 31.98 -7.86
CA GLN A 287 3.02 32.46 -6.80
C GLN A 287 2.27 33.10 -5.62
N SER A 288 1.12 33.73 -5.89
CA SER A 288 0.25 34.29 -4.85
C SER A 288 -0.23 33.23 -3.85
N SER A 289 -0.48 32.00 -4.31
CA SER A 289 -0.98 30.89 -3.48
C SER A 289 0.00 30.48 -2.39
N HIS A 290 1.30 30.65 -2.60
CA HIS A 290 2.29 30.41 -1.55
C HIS A 290 2.10 31.38 -0.39
N LEU A 291 1.91 32.67 -0.67
CA LEU A 291 1.85 33.74 0.33
C LEU A 291 0.55 33.77 1.14
N ILE A 292 -0.53 33.17 0.64
CA ILE A 292 -1.85 33.18 1.30
C ILE A 292 -1.75 32.64 2.74
N LYS A 293 -1.01 31.53 2.95
CA LYS A 293 -0.92 30.87 4.26
C LYS A 293 -0.26 31.75 5.34
N PRO A 294 0.94 32.32 5.13
CA PRO A 294 1.52 33.28 6.06
C PRO A 294 0.62 34.50 6.32
N VAL A 295 0.00 35.06 5.28
CA VAL A 295 -0.85 36.25 5.41
C VAL A 295 -2.05 35.98 6.31
N ILE A 296 -2.68 34.81 6.19
CA ILE A 296 -3.80 34.42 7.06
C ILE A 296 -3.38 34.38 8.52
N VAL A 297 -2.23 33.75 8.83
CA VAL A 297 -1.73 33.67 10.20
C VAL A 297 -1.48 35.06 10.77
N VAL A 298 -0.84 35.95 9.99
CA VAL A 298 -0.57 37.34 10.40
C VAL A 298 -1.87 38.11 10.63
N VAL A 299 -2.84 38.01 9.72
CA VAL A 299 -4.14 38.69 9.86
C VAL A 299 -4.90 38.18 11.08
N TYR A 300 -4.94 36.87 11.30
CA TYR A 300 -5.64 36.28 12.44
C TYR A 300 -4.99 36.65 13.78
N MET A 301 -3.65 36.61 13.84
CA MET A 301 -2.89 37.10 15.00
C MET A 301 -3.11 38.58 15.26
N PHE A 302 -3.09 39.42 14.22
CA PHE A 302 -3.32 40.86 14.35
C PHE A 302 -4.73 41.15 14.89
N ILE A 303 -5.75 40.49 14.34
CA ILE A 303 -7.14 40.63 14.79
C ILE A 303 -7.27 40.19 16.26
N LEU A 304 -6.71 39.03 16.63
CA LEU A 304 -6.76 38.52 17.99
C LEU A 304 -6.09 39.49 18.99
N LEU A 305 -4.87 39.95 18.68
CA LEU A 305 -4.14 40.89 19.54
C LEU A 305 -4.84 42.25 19.63
N PHE A 306 -5.39 42.75 18.53
CA PHE A 306 -6.16 43.99 18.51
C PHE A 306 -7.39 43.88 19.41
N PHE A 307 -8.18 42.82 19.31
CA PHE A 307 -9.35 42.61 20.17
C PHE A 307 -8.96 42.45 21.64
N LEU A 308 -7.91 41.68 21.95
CA LEU A 308 -7.40 41.57 23.32
C LEU A 308 -6.97 42.92 23.89
N GLN A 309 -6.33 43.76 23.09
CA GLN A 309 -5.94 45.12 23.49
C GLN A 309 -7.17 46.00 23.77
N GLN A 310 -8.22 45.94 22.94
CA GLN A 310 -9.44 46.70 23.16
C GLN A 310 -10.18 46.22 24.42
N ILE A 311 -10.29 44.91 24.64
CA ILE A 311 -10.90 44.34 25.84
C ILE A 311 -10.12 44.76 27.09
N TRP A 312 -8.78 44.69 27.05
CA TRP A 312 -7.94 45.11 28.16
C TRP A 312 -8.09 46.60 28.48
N ARG A 313 -8.15 47.46 27.45
CA ARG A 313 -8.45 48.89 27.64
C ARG A 313 -9.80 49.12 28.30
N CYS A 314 -10.87 48.48 27.80
CA CYS A 314 -12.20 48.58 28.41
C CYS A 314 -12.22 48.09 29.86
N ALA A 315 -11.50 47.00 30.18
CA ALA A 315 -11.40 46.50 31.55
C ALA A 315 -10.65 47.48 32.47
N SER A 316 -9.54 48.06 32.01
CA SER A 316 -8.76 49.08 32.74
C SER A 316 -9.59 50.33 33.04
N ASP A 317 -10.37 50.82 32.07
CA ASP A 317 -11.22 52.00 32.26
C ASP A 317 -12.40 51.75 33.21
N SER A 318 -12.84 50.50 33.36
CA SER A 318 -13.89 50.15 34.33
C SER A 318 -13.43 50.14 35.78
N GLY A 319 -12.13 49.92 36.03
CA GLY A 319 -11.52 49.88 37.36
C GLY A 319 -11.07 51.24 37.91
N SER A 320 -11.04 52.29 37.08
CA SER A 320 -10.49 53.61 37.43
C SER A 320 -11.54 54.66 37.84
N LYS A 321 -12.81 54.28 38.09
CA LYS A 321 -13.81 55.24 38.57
C LYS A 321 -13.40 55.81 39.95
N PRO A 322 -13.14 57.13 40.07
CA PRO A 322 -12.81 57.72 41.37
C PRO A 322 -14.02 57.64 42.30
N LYS A 323 -13.79 57.21 43.55
CA LYS A 323 -14.77 57.35 44.63
C LYS A 323 -15.14 58.83 44.72
N ARG A 324 -16.41 59.16 44.46
CA ARG A 324 -16.97 60.48 44.77
C ARG A 324 -16.93 60.65 46.29
N GLU A 325 -16.19 61.65 46.75
CA GLU A 325 -16.23 62.17 48.12
C GLU A 325 -17.59 62.77 48.46
#